data_AF-A0A6I3EKK1-F1
#
_entry.id   AF-A0A6I3EKK1-F1
#
_cell.length_a   1.000
_cell.length_b   1.000
_cell.length_c   1.000
_cell.angle_alpha   90.00
_cell.angle_beta   90.00
_cell.angle_gamma   90.00
#
_symmetry.space_group_name_H-M   'P 1'
#
loop_
_entity.id
_entity.type
_entity.pdbx_description
1 polymer ?
#
loop_
_entity_poly.entity_id
_entity_poly.type
_entity_poly.pdbx_seq_one_letter_code
_entity_poly.pdbx_strand_id
1 'polypeptide(L)' 'MSIFIRSYLNVIWFGGAAVAIAGLLLWISSLLRPNRPNKEKMLTYESGVDPVGHGWSQSQVRYYI' A
#
# COMPACT_ATOMS: atom_id res chain seq x y z
N MET A 1 -20.52 -31.74 3.28
CA MET A 1 -20.22 -30.31 3.04
C MET A 1 -20.89 -29.88 1.74
N SER A 2 -21.74 -28.84 1.75
CA SER A 2 -22.45 -28.39 0.56
C SER A 2 -21.51 -27.78 -0.48
N ILE A 3 -21.92 -27.79 -1.76
CA ILE A 3 -21.15 -27.19 -2.86
C ILE A 3 -20.94 -25.69 -2.61
N PHE A 4 -21.95 -24.99 -2.09
CA PHE A 4 -21.90 -23.56 -1.77
C PHE A 4 -20.81 -23.24 -0.74
N ILE A 5 -20.74 -24.00 0.36
CA ILE A 5 -19.71 -23.76 1.40
C ILE A 5 -18.30 -23.97 0.84
N ARG A 6 -18.11 -25.01 0.01
CA ARG A 6 -16.81 -25.26 -0.64
C ARG A 6 -16.40 -24.10 -1.55
N SER A 7 -17.33 -23.55 -2.34
CA SER A 7 -17.06 -22.42 -3.22
C SER A 7 -16.63 -21.16 -2.46
N TYR A 8 -17.34 -20.79 -1.39
CA TYR A 8 -16.96 -19.63 -0.57
C TYR A 8 -15.63 -19.84 0.15
N LEU A 9 -15.37 -21.04 0.68
CA LEU A 9 -14.08 -21.36 1.29
C LEU A 9 -12.93 -21.23 0.29
N ASN A 10 -13.11 -21.63 -0.97
CA ASN A 10 -12.10 -21.45 -2.00
C ASN A 10 -11.77 -19.97 -2.25
N VAL A 11 -12.79 -19.09 -2.30
CA VAL A 11 -12.59 -17.65 -2.44
C VAL A 11 -11.80 -17.09 -1.25
N ILE A 12 -12.14 -17.50 -0.03
CA ILE A 12 -11.44 -17.08 1.20
C ILE A 12 -9.99 -17.55 1.16
N TRP A 13 -9.74 -18.82 0.83
CA TRP A 13 -8.39 -19.35 0.74
C TRP A 13 -7.56 -18.66 -0.32
N PHE A 14 -8.14 -18.39 -1.49
CA PHE A 14 -7.45 -17.68 -2.56
C PHE A 14 -7.10 -16.25 -2.17
N GLY A 15 -8.07 -15.47 -1.67
CA GLY A 15 -7.84 -14.10 -1.22
C GLY A 15 -6.88 -14.04 -0.02
N GLY A 16 -7.04 -14.95 0.93
CA GLY A 16 -6.17 -15.08 2.09
C GLY A 16 -4.73 -15.43 1.70
N ALA A 17 -4.54 -16.37 0.78
CA ALA A 17 -3.22 -16.72 0.26
C ALA A 17 -2.57 -15.54 -0.48
N ALA A 18 -3.34 -14.79 -1.28
CA ALA A 18 -2.82 -13.61 -1.97
C ALA A 18 -2.30 -12.54 -1.00
N VAL A 19 -3.11 -12.20 0.02
CA VAL A 19 -2.71 -11.25 1.08
C VAL A 19 -1.52 -11.79 1.88
N ALA A 20 -1.52 -13.08 2.22
CA ALA A 20 -0.44 -13.71 2.97
C ALA A 20 0.89 -13.67 2.21
N ILE A 21 0.90 -13.99 0.91
CA ILE A 21 2.10 -13.95 0.08
C ILE A 21 2.61 -12.51 -0.05
N ALA A 22 1.73 -11.54 -0.37
CA ALA A 22 2.12 -10.14 -0.47
C ALA A 22 2.71 -9.62 0.86
N GLY A 23 2.03 -9.90 1.98
CA GLY A 23 2.48 -9.53 3.31
C GLY A 23 3.82 -10.19 3.69
N LEU A 24 3.99 -11.48 3.37
CA LEU A 24 5.22 -12.22 3.64
C LEU A 24 6.41 -11.63 2.87
N LEU A 25 6.23 -11.30 1.58
CA LEU A 25 7.29 -10.72 0.76
C LEU A 25 7.68 -9.32 1.26
N LEU A 26 6.70 -8.48 1.60
CA LEU A 26 6.96 -7.16 2.19
C LEU A 26 7.66 -7.28 3.55
N TRP A 27 7.25 -8.26 4.37
CA TRP A 27 7.84 -8.51 5.68
C TRP A 27 9.30 -8.98 5.56
N ILE A 28 9.59 -9.94 4.69
CA ILE A 28 10.97 -10.40 4.39
C ILE A 28 11.81 -9.23 3.88
N SER A 29 11.31 -8.43 2.94
CA SER A 29 12.01 -7.24 2.44
C SER A 29 12.33 -6.25 3.55
N SER A 30 11.39 -6.02 4.48
CA SER A 30 11.61 -5.13 5.62
C SER A 30 12.69 -5.62 6.58
N LEU A 31 12.85 -6.95 6.73
CA LEU A 31 13.85 -7.57 7.59
C LEU A 31 15.25 -7.54 6.95
N LEU A 32 15.34 -7.73 5.64
CA LEU A 32 16.60 -7.81 4.91
C LEU A 32 17.19 -6.44 4.55
N ARG A 33 16.36 -5.40 4.36
CA ARG A 33 16.85 -4.10 3.89
C ARG A 33 17.68 -3.38 4.96
N PRO A 34 18.73 -2.62 4.58
CA PRO A 34 19.40 -1.71 5.50
C PRO A 34 18.43 -0.62 6.02
N ASN A 35 18.26 -0.53 7.34
CA ASN A 35 17.42 0.48 7.97
C ASN A 35 18.26 1.69 8.42
N ARG A 36 18.38 2.71 7.56
CA ARG A 36 19.12 3.97 7.85
C ARG A 36 18.26 5.21 7.61
N PRO A 37 17.20 5.43 8.43
CA PRO A 37 16.34 6.61 8.31
C PRO A 37 17.13 7.86 8.71
N ASN A 38 16.96 8.93 7.95
CA ASN A 38 17.43 10.28 8.30
C ASN A 38 16.37 11.29 7.87
N LYS A 39 16.49 12.54 8.34
CA LYS A 39 15.51 13.57 8.09
C LYS A 39 15.33 13.80 6.58
N GLU A 40 16.43 13.87 5.84
CA GLU A 40 16.45 14.19 4.42
C GLU A 40 15.79 13.11 3.54
N LYS A 41 16.02 11.82 3.81
CA LYS A 41 15.41 10.69 3.07
C LYS A 41 13.92 10.56 3.33
N MET A 42 13.43 11.08 4.46
CA MET A 42 12.02 11.07 4.81
C MET A 42 11.26 12.31 4.33
N LEU A 43 11.94 13.26 3.67
CA LEU A 43 11.27 14.38 3.01
C LEU A 43 10.63 13.91 1.70
N THR A 44 9.43 14.40 1.40
CA THR A 44 8.79 14.21 0.10
C THR A 44 9.63 14.88 -0.98
N TYR A 45 9.84 14.17 -2.09
CA TYR A 45 10.54 14.72 -3.25
C TYR A 45 9.68 15.76 -3.95
N GLU A 46 10.22 16.97 -4.13
CA GLU A 46 9.55 18.06 -4.86
C GLU A 46 10.59 18.95 -5.56
N SER A 47 11.56 18.38 -6.28
CA SER A 47 12.56 19.11 -7.11
C SER A 47 13.22 20.35 -6.44
N GLY A 48 13.33 20.37 -5.11
CA GLY A 48 13.90 21.49 -4.35
C GLY A 48 12.90 22.56 -3.85
N VAL A 49 11.60 22.41 -4.08
CA VAL A 49 10.55 23.27 -3.50
C VAL A 49 9.82 22.55 -2.36
N ASP A 50 9.01 23.30 -1.59
CA ASP A 50 8.22 22.71 -0.51
C ASP A 50 7.11 21.82 -1.09
N PRO A 51 7.08 20.50 -0.77
CA PRO A 51 6.05 19.61 -1.27
C PRO A 51 4.65 20.11 -0.92
N VAL A 52 4.42 20.73 0.25
CA VAL A 52 3.09 21.17 0.66
C VAL A 52 3.09 22.67 0.95
N GLY A 53 2.42 23.46 0.11
CA GLY A 53 2.46 24.92 0.22
C GLY A 53 1.52 25.67 -0.72
N HIS A 54 1.92 26.87 -1.11
CA HIS A 54 1.17 27.72 -2.05
C HIS A 54 1.11 27.07 -3.45
N GLY A 55 -0.10 26.79 -3.95
CA GLY A 55 -0.31 26.21 -5.29
C GLY A 55 -1.00 24.84 -5.30
N TRP A 56 -1.29 24.25 -4.14
CA TRP A 56 -2.11 23.05 -4.06
C TRP A 56 -3.55 23.35 -4.50
N SER A 57 -4.01 22.64 -5.54
CA SER A 57 -5.39 22.72 -6.02
C SER A 57 -6.34 22.17 -4.98
N GLN A 58 -7.49 22.84 -4.81
CA GLN A 58 -8.63 22.29 -4.09
C GLN A 58 -9.00 20.91 -4.68
N SER A 59 -9.37 19.95 -3.82
CA SER A 59 -9.89 18.65 -4.27
C SER A 59 -11.07 18.88 -5.21
N GLN A 60 -10.94 18.40 -6.44
CA GLN A 60 -11.88 18.72 -7.51
C GLN A 60 -13.13 17.83 -7.41
N VAL A 61 -14.32 18.43 -7.52
CA VAL A 61 -15.62 17.72 -7.52
C VAL A 61 -15.72 16.70 -8.66
N ARG A 62 -14.96 16.89 -9.75
CA ARG A 62 -14.91 15.96 -10.89
C ARG A 62 -14.45 14.54 -10.53
N TYR A 63 -13.78 14.35 -9.39
CA TYR A 63 -13.36 13.03 -8.91
C TYR A 63 -14.36 12.42 -7.93
N TYR A 64 -15.40 13.18 -7.57
CA TYR A 64 -16.49 12.73 -6.71
C TYR A 64 -17.67 12.17 -7.52
N ILE A 65 -18.02 12.85 -8.63
CA ILE A 65 -19.07 12.43 -9.58
C ILE A 65 -18.49 11.41 -10.55
#